data_AF-A0A2E3RSE4-F1
#
_entry.id   AF-A0A2E3RSE4-F1
#
_cell.length_a   1.000
_cell.length_b   1.000
_cell.length_c   1.000
_cell.angle_alpha   90.00
_cell.angle_beta   90.00
_cell.angle_gamma   90.00
#
_symmetry.space_group_name_H-M   'P 1'
#
loop_
_entity.id
_entity.type
_entity.pdbx_description
1 polymer ?
#
loop_
_entity_poly.entity_id
_entity_poly.type
_entity_poly.pdbx_seq_one_letter_code
_entity_poly.pdbx_strand_id
1 'polypeptide(L)'
;MAMLLVMICMATATILASAYLASRENSPAIAENVQNTAAARWSSLSGLEMTVAMLETEFDWRTHAANDGMLLSDHPMGSANLDVRVIDAGTGMPPNQQTRFVLIEATARVNGVSQVATATAEIPLPGEDESVDVDLSEFALLASREVRLEGMSTVAPWSTPGTPSPSGSGVQLGHDDGGQSQRIMIGVQSGDPGRIRFLGNAKAINSALLKVSGNHDKVTLELRPGEIADILNIPDQFPMPLPPPASSRTDHSDQDSKPGKWRGGFGGLIMAAPKTIKDDSVLQALQVKPYKTTTIKGPATVHVDDDLKVRYKGRLKISGQVQLVVHGDLLLQGGSIELLDDAELDLYIGGRVDLVNGYIGDMKPFWRMPRIDGTEPYMNQAERLRIYDIESGDPEASTWRLRGNTVVKGSIYAPRTSFISRDNAAIYGRIAADEIHMRGKSSIFYDPAMSTGLGFTDADSPAWSDDGTLSPAFKQLSDLGPVQLVQLSNVVKLSINCLGKILEFKPVMVRGPLIQLPGNKTPGPSPRTTPVNYDLVSIGTALEQWEGSDEVTLIDAEKMP
;
A
#
# COMPACT_ATOMS: atom_id res chain seq x y z
N MET A 1 -6.28 13.25 84.14
CA MET A 1 -5.64 13.13 82.81
C MET A 1 -5.41 11.69 82.38
N ALA A 2 -4.87 10.79 83.22
CA ALA A 2 -4.61 9.39 82.85
C ALA A 2 -5.84 8.64 82.29
N MET A 3 -7.03 8.79 82.90
CA MET A 3 -8.24 8.12 82.43
C MET A 3 -8.73 8.59 81.04
N LEU A 4 -8.54 9.88 80.72
CA LEU A 4 -8.91 10.43 79.40
C LEU A 4 -8.00 9.85 78.30
N LEU A 5 -6.71 9.70 78.60
CA LEU A 5 -5.71 9.12 77.69
C LEU A 5 -6.01 7.65 77.40
N VAL A 6 -6.45 6.88 78.42
CA VAL A 6 -6.87 5.49 78.24
C VAL A 6 -8.12 5.38 77.36
N MET A 7 -9.12 6.25 77.55
CA MET A 7 -10.31 6.24 76.69
C MET A 7 -10.01 6.61 75.24
N ILE A 8 -9.11 7.59 75.01
CA ILE A 8 -8.67 7.95 73.66
C ILE A 8 -7.92 6.77 73.02
N CYS A 9 -7.04 6.09 73.76
CA CYS A 9 -6.34 4.90 73.25
C CYS A 9 -7.28 3.72 72.95
N MET A 10 -8.31 3.48 73.78
CA MET A 10 -9.31 2.46 73.48
C MET A 10 -10.15 2.83 72.24
N ALA A 11 -10.55 4.10 72.11
CA ALA A 11 -11.29 4.57 70.95
C ALA A 11 -10.47 4.43 69.66
N THR A 12 -9.20 4.84 69.66
CA THR A 12 -8.32 4.70 68.49
C THR A 12 -8.01 3.23 68.17
N ALA A 13 -7.78 2.39 69.17
CA ALA A 13 -7.61 0.95 68.97
C ALA A 13 -8.85 0.30 68.32
N THR A 14 -10.06 0.69 68.75
CA THR A 14 -11.31 0.17 68.19
C THR A 14 -11.54 0.64 66.75
N ILE A 15 -11.23 1.92 66.45
CA ILE A 15 -11.32 2.46 65.08
C ILE A 15 -10.31 1.77 64.15
N LEU A 16 -9.06 1.60 64.59
CA LEU A 16 -8.02 0.90 63.80
C LEU A 16 -8.38 -0.57 63.57
N ALA A 17 -8.91 -1.27 64.59
CA ALA A 17 -9.35 -2.65 64.45
C ALA A 17 -10.54 -2.77 63.47
N SER A 18 -11.51 -1.85 63.55
CA SER A 18 -12.66 -1.82 62.65
C SER A 18 -12.25 -1.50 61.21
N ALA A 19 -11.34 -0.55 61.01
CA ALA A 19 -10.78 -0.22 59.69
C ALA A 19 -9.98 -1.38 59.11
N TYR A 20 -9.21 -2.11 59.93
CA TYR A 20 -8.46 -3.29 59.51
C TYR A 20 -9.40 -4.45 59.08
N LEU A 21 -10.46 -4.71 59.84
CA LEU A 21 -11.48 -5.72 59.48
C LEU A 21 -12.19 -5.35 58.18
N ALA A 22 -12.64 -4.10 58.05
CA ALA A 22 -13.25 -3.60 56.81
C ALA A 22 -12.29 -3.70 55.61
N SER A 23 -10.99 -3.46 55.80
CA SER A 23 -9.98 -3.65 54.75
C SER A 23 -9.79 -5.12 54.36
N ARG A 24 -9.86 -6.07 55.31
CA ARG A 24 -9.80 -7.51 55.00
C ARG A 24 -11.05 -7.99 54.29
N GLU A 25 -12.23 -7.48 54.63
CA GLU A 25 -13.50 -7.86 54.00
C GLU A 25 -13.56 -7.44 52.51
N ASN A 26 -12.90 -6.35 52.13
CA ASN A 26 -12.80 -5.92 50.73
C ASN A 26 -11.74 -6.66 49.92
N SER A 27 -10.78 -7.32 50.58
CA SER A 27 -9.64 -7.97 49.90
C SER A 27 -10.05 -9.11 48.95
N PRO A 28 -11.02 -9.99 49.28
CA PRO A 28 -11.51 -11.03 48.36
C PRO A 28 -12.12 -10.46 47.08
N ALA A 29 -12.95 -9.42 47.16
CA ALA A 29 -13.57 -8.81 45.99
C ALA A 29 -12.53 -8.14 45.07
N ILE A 30 -11.49 -7.52 45.65
CA ILE A 30 -10.37 -6.98 44.87
C ILE A 30 -9.60 -8.11 44.20
N ALA A 31 -9.28 -9.19 44.92
CA ALA A 31 -8.58 -10.34 44.37
C ALA A 31 -9.37 -11.01 43.24
N GLU A 32 -10.69 -11.16 43.41
CA GLU A 32 -11.60 -11.69 42.39
C GLU A 32 -11.64 -10.78 41.16
N ASN A 33 -11.73 -9.46 41.33
CA ASN A 33 -11.68 -8.53 40.20
C ASN A 33 -10.34 -8.56 39.46
N VAL A 34 -9.22 -8.70 40.18
CA VAL A 34 -7.88 -8.86 39.58
C VAL A 34 -7.81 -10.17 38.80
N GLN A 35 -8.33 -11.26 39.35
CA GLN A 35 -8.37 -12.56 38.68
C GLN A 35 -9.28 -12.53 37.44
N ASN A 36 -10.49 -11.94 37.54
CA ASN A 36 -11.41 -11.77 36.41
C ASN A 36 -10.80 -10.87 35.32
N THR A 37 -10.09 -9.81 35.71
CA THR A 37 -9.36 -8.93 34.78
C THR A 37 -8.25 -9.67 34.06
N ALA A 38 -7.44 -10.45 34.79
CA ALA A 38 -6.40 -11.27 34.20
C ALA A 38 -7.00 -12.31 33.25
N ALA A 39 -8.04 -13.03 33.68
CA ALA A 39 -8.74 -14.02 32.86
C ALA A 39 -9.32 -13.41 31.58
N ALA A 40 -10.04 -12.29 31.67
CA ALA A 40 -10.55 -11.58 30.50
C ALA A 40 -9.42 -11.15 29.56
N ARG A 41 -8.30 -10.65 30.10
CA ARG A 41 -7.15 -10.27 29.27
C ARG A 41 -6.55 -11.47 28.53
N TRP A 42 -6.29 -12.58 29.22
CA TRP A 42 -5.81 -13.80 28.59
C TRP A 42 -6.76 -14.31 27.52
N SER A 43 -8.07 -14.39 27.81
CA SER A 43 -9.08 -14.79 26.84
C SER A 43 -9.17 -13.84 25.64
N SER A 44 -9.00 -12.53 25.82
CA SER A 44 -8.97 -11.59 24.68
C SER A 44 -7.75 -11.79 23.78
N LEU A 45 -6.57 -12.09 24.36
CA LEU A 45 -5.35 -12.37 23.60
C LEU A 45 -5.46 -13.70 22.85
N SER A 46 -5.93 -14.76 23.52
CA SER A 46 -6.16 -16.05 22.86
C SER A 46 -7.27 -15.97 21.81
N GLY A 47 -8.24 -15.06 21.99
CA GLY A 47 -9.23 -14.75 20.97
C GLY A 47 -8.62 -14.13 19.71
N LEU A 48 -7.61 -13.26 19.84
CA LEU A 48 -6.85 -12.77 18.69
C LEU A 48 -6.12 -13.90 17.96
N GLU A 49 -5.40 -14.75 18.70
CA GLU A 49 -4.66 -15.89 18.13
C GLU A 49 -5.58 -16.85 17.38
N MET A 50 -6.72 -17.21 17.97
CA MET A 50 -7.74 -18.02 17.33
C MET A 50 -8.28 -17.35 16.06
N THR A 51 -8.47 -16.04 16.09
CA THR A 51 -8.96 -15.30 14.93
C THR A 51 -7.96 -15.31 13.80
N VAL A 52 -6.67 -15.07 14.08
CA VAL A 52 -5.61 -15.15 13.07
C VAL A 52 -5.60 -16.54 12.44
N ALA A 53 -5.64 -17.60 13.25
CA ALA A 53 -5.73 -18.95 12.73
C ALA A 53 -6.99 -19.19 11.86
N MET A 54 -8.14 -18.64 12.23
CA MET A 54 -9.35 -18.72 11.39
C MET A 54 -9.17 -18.00 10.04
N LEU A 55 -8.50 -16.85 10.03
CA LEU A 55 -8.24 -16.06 8.83
C LEU A 55 -7.26 -16.73 7.86
N GLU A 56 -6.39 -17.61 8.37
CA GLU A 56 -5.45 -18.43 7.60
C GLU A 56 -6.08 -19.71 7.01
N THR A 57 -7.27 -20.10 7.47
CA THR A 57 -7.98 -21.27 6.92
C THR A 57 -8.77 -20.92 5.65
N GLU A 58 -9.24 -21.93 4.93
CA GLU A 58 -10.17 -21.78 3.79
C GLU A 58 -11.58 -21.25 4.17
N PHE A 59 -11.78 -20.83 5.42
CA PHE A 59 -13.04 -20.24 5.87
C PHE A 59 -13.26 -18.87 5.20
N ASP A 60 -14.38 -18.72 4.48
CA ASP A 60 -14.76 -17.44 3.86
C ASP A 60 -15.26 -16.42 4.90
N TRP A 61 -14.32 -15.90 5.66
CA TRP A 61 -14.52 -14.90 6.70
C TRP A 61 -15.01 -13.57 6.13
N ARG A 62 -14.65 -13.24 4.87
CA ARG A 62 -15.05 -11.98 4.21
C ARG A 62 -16.54 -11.93 4.00
N THR A 63 -17.14 -13.03 3.54
CA THR A 63 -18.60 -13.13 3.41
C THR A 63 -19.27 -13.24 4.78
N HIS A 64 -18.68 -13.98 5.71
CA HIS A 64 -19.26 -14.19 7.03
C HIS A 64 -19.36 -12.89 7.84
N ALA A 65 -18.29 -12.08 7.86
CA ALA A 65 -18.22 -10.82 8.59
C ALA A 65 -18.74 -9.61 7.80
N ALA A 66 -19.28 -9.79 6.59
CA ALA A 66 -19.62 -8.68 5.69
C ALA A 66 -20.66 -7.68 6.25
N ASN A 67 -21.55 -8.13 7.13
CA ASN A 67 -22.70 -7.32 7.57
C ASN A 67 -22.36 -6.38 8.73
N ASP A 68 -21.65 -6.86 9.75
CA ASP A 68 -21.37 -6.13 10.99
C ASP A 68 -19.91 -6.24 11.45
N GLY A 69 -19.09 -6.98 10.71
CA GLY A 69 -17.70 -7.27 11.05
C GLY A 69 -17.55 -8.39 12.08
N MET A 70 -18.61 -9.02 12.57
CA MET A 70 -18.49 -10.04 13.61
C MET A 70 -18.10 -11.40 13.04
N LEU A 71 -16.99 -11.97 13.53
CA LEU A 71 -16.61 -13.36 13.26
C LEU A 71 -17.12 -14.31 14.34
N LEU A 72 -17.02 -13.91 15.61
CA LEU A 72 -17.50 -14.68 16.74
C LEU A 72 -18.32 -13.77 17.63
N SER A 73 -19.50 -14.21 18.06
CA SER A 73 -20.32 -13.48 19.03
C SER A 73 -20.67 -14.38 20.20
N ASP A 74 -20.43 -13.88 21.42
CA ASP A 74 -20.65 -14.58 22.69
C ASP A 74 -20.06 -16.00 22.72
N HIS A 75 -18.89 -16.19 22.10
CA HIS A 75 -18.25 -17.49 21.98
C HIS A 75 -17.60 -17.90 23.31
N PRO A 76 -17.95 -19.05 23.90
CA PRO A 76 -17.39 -19.46 25.19
C PRO A 76 -15.92 -19.88 25.04
N MET A 77 -15.02 -19.24 25.79
CA MET A 77 -13.59 -19.55 25.82
C MET A 77 -13.09 -19.61 27.27
N GLY A 78 -13.02 -20.82 27.81
CA GLY A 78 -12.69 -21.05 29.22
C GLY A 78 -13.80 -20.49 30.13
N SER A 79 -13.46 -19.52 30.96
CA SER A 79 -14.41 -18.82 31.84
C SER A 79 -14.91 -17.48 31.28
N ALA A 80 -14.54 -17.14 30.04
CA ALA A 80 -14.92 -15.90 29.38
C ALA A 80 -15.88 -16.16 28.22
N ASN A 81 -16.67 -15.15 27.88
CA ASN A 81 -17.34 -15.06 26.58
C ASN A 81 -16.56 -14.09 25.70
N LEU A 82 -16.31 -14.49 24.45
CA LEU A 82 -15.49 -13.78 23.50
C LEU A 82 -16.35 -13.26 22.34
N ASP A 83 -16.18 -11.99 22.02
CA ASP A 83 -16.63 -11.40 20.75
C ASP A 83 -15.40 -11.04 19.92
N VAL A 84 -15.38 -11.44 18.67
CA VAL A 84 -14.32 -11.11 17.72
C VAL A 84 -14.91 -10.34 16.57
N ARG A 85 -14.42 -9.12 16.38
CA ARG A 85 -14.75 -8.27 15.25
C ARG A 85 -13.55 -8.09 14.34
N VAL A 86 -13.82 -8.09 13.04
CA VAL A 86 -12.88 -7.80 11.97
C VAL A 86 -13.39 -6.56 11.24
N ILE A 87 -12.50 -5.60 11.05
CA ILE A 87 -12.79 -4.30 10.44
C ILE A 87 -11.79 -4.11 9.31
N ASP A 88 -12.25 -3.72 8.13
CA ASP A 88 -11.34 -3.33 7.04
C ASP A 88 -10.54 -2.10 7.48
N ALA A 89 -9.21 -2.24 7.54
CA ALA A 89 -8.34 -1.21 8.10
C ALA A 89 -8.23 0.05 7.22
N GLY A 90 -8.52 -0.06 5.91
CA GLY A 90 -8.50 1.05 4.97
C GLY A 90 -9.79 1.88 5.02
N THR A 91 -10.94 1.21 5.16
CA THR A 91 -12.26 1.85 5.11
C THR A 91 -12.89 2.11 6.48
N GLY A 92 -12.46 1.39 7.52
CA GLY A 92 -13.09 1.39 8.85
C GLY A 92 -14.48 0.73 8.89
N MET A 93 -14.87 0.05 7.81
CA MET A 93 -16.17 -0.61 7.64
C MET A 93 -16.01 -2.14 7.84
N PRO A 94 -17.12 -2.92 7.92
CA PRO A 94 -17.04 -4.37 7.82
C PRO A 94 -16.27 -4.81 6.56
N PRO A 95 -15.54 -5.93 6.62
CA PRO A 95 -14.77 -6.42 5.49
C PRO A 95 -15.66 -6.78 4.31
N ASN A 96 -15.10 -6.71 3.11
CA ASN A 96 -15.72 -7.13 1.87
C ASN A 96 -14.77 -8.03 1.08
N GLN A 97 -15.18 -8.44 -0.12
CA GLN A 97 -14.40 -9.34 -0.99
C GLN A 97 -13.03 -8.79 -1.43
N GLN A 98 -12.80 -7.48 -1.30
CA GLN A 98 -11.54 -6.80 -1.62
C GLN A 98 -10.72 -6.43 -0.37
N THR A 99 -11.20 -6.75 0.84
CA THR A 99 -10.48 -6.43 2.08
C THR A 99 -9.24 -7.31 2.21
N ARG A 100 -8.07 -6.66 2.26
CA ARG A 100 -6.75 -7.29 2.49
C ARG A 100 -6.26 -7.03 3.90
N PHE A 101 -6.35 -5.77 4.33
CA PHE A 101 -5.92 -5.32 5.65
C PHE A 101 -7.09 -5.30 6.62
N VAL A 102 -6.94 -6.00 7.72
CA VAL A 102 -7.95 -6.02 8.77
C VAL A 102 -7.41 -5.58 10.12
N LEU A 103 -8.21 -4.80 10.84
CA LEU A 103 -8.10 -4.60 12.27
C LEU A 103 -9.01 -5.62 12.96
N ILE A 104 -8.41 -6.47 13.78
CA ILE A 104 -9.09 -7.47 14.59
C ILE A 104 -9.24 -6.92 16.00
N GLU A 105 -10.47 -6.91 16.52
CA GLU A 105 -10.79 -6.54 17.89
C GLU A 105 -11.40 -7.76 18.62
N ALA A 106 -10.68 -8.31 19.58
CA ALA A 106 -11.15 -9.40 20.43
C ALA A 106 -11.56 -8.84 21.79
N THR A 107 -12.84 -8.92 22.12
CA THR A 107 -13.41 -8.48 23.39
C THR A 107 -13.80 -9.69 24.22
N ALA A 108 -13.14 -9.89 25.37
CA ALA A 108 -13.48 -10.98 26.29
C ALA A 108 -14.16 -10.43 27.55
N ARG A 109 -15.21 -11.13 28.01
CA ARG A 109 -16.02 -10.77 29.16
C ARG A 109 -16.02 -11.88 30.20
N VAL A 110 -15.60 -11.58 31.43
CA VAL A 110 -15.59 -12.52 32.58
C VAL A 110 -16.28 -11.84 33.75
N ASN A 111 -17.43 -12.38 34.19
CA ASN A 111 -18.16 -11.89 35.37
C ASN A 111 -18.37 -10.36 35.40
N GLY A 112 -18.67 -9.76 34.24
CA GLY A 112 -18.89 -8.31 34.10
C GLY A 112 -17.62 -7.47 33.87
N VAL A 113 -16.42 -8.06 33.96
CA VAL A 113 -15.17 -7.41 33.54
C VAL A 113 -14.96 -7.65 32.05
N SER A 114 -14.68 -6.58 31.31
CA SER A 114 -14.38 -6.64 29.87
C SER A 114 -12.94 -6.24 29.62
N GLN A 115 -12.26 -6.96 28.73
CA GLN A 115 -10.94 -6.61 28.20
C GLN A 115 -10.99 -6.66 26.68
N VAL A 116 -10.26 -5.77 26.02
CA VAL A 116 -10.16 -5.68 24.56
C VAL A 116 -8.70 -5.82 24.18
N ALA A 117 -8.43 -6.70 23.23
CA ALA A 117 -7.16 -6.82 22.56
C ALA A 117 -7.36 -6.54 21.07
N THR A 118 -6.37 -5.89 20.45
CA THR A 118 -6.44 -5.52 19.03
C THR A 118 -5.20 -6.00 18.29
N ALA A 119 -5.37 -6.52 17.07
CA ALA A 119 -4.27 -6.85 16.17
C ALA A 119 -4.59 -6.37 14.75
N THR A 120 -3.57 -6.22 13.92
CA THR A 120 -3.72 -5.98 12.49
C THR A 120 -3.18 -7.17 11.72
N ALA A 121 -3.91 -7.65 10.73
CA ALA A 121 -3.46 -8.73 9.86
C ALA A 121 -3.63 -8.33 8.38
N GLU A 122 -2.73 -8.83 7.54
CA GLU A 122 -2.85 -8.81 6.09
C GLU A 122 -3.21 -10.22 5.64
N ILE A 123 -4.26 -10.34 4.83
CA ILE A 123 -4.73 -11.62 4.31
C ILE A 123 -4.79 -11.45 2.79
N PRO A 124 -4.01 -12.22 2.02
CA PRO A 124 -4.06 -12.20 0.57
C PRO A 124 -5.50 -12.41 0.06
N LEU A 125 -5.82 -11.83 -1.10
CA LEU A 125 -7.06 -12.17 -1.80
C LEU A 125 -6.93 -13.60 -2.39
N PRO A 126 -8.03 -14.37 -2.49
CA PRO A 126 -7.99 -15.68 -3.13
C PRO A 126 -7.38 -15.59 -4.55
N GLY A 127 -6.30 -16.34 -4.79
CA GLY A 127 -5.55 -16.32 -6.06
C GLY A 127 -4.41 -15.29 -6.14
N GLU A 128 -4.18 -14.47 -5.12
CA GLU A 128 -3.00 -13.57 -5.04
C GLU A 128 -1.69 -14.33 -4.84
N ASP A 129 -1.71 -15.55 -4.29
CA ASP A 129 -0.51 -16.39 -4.11
C ASP A 129 0.20 -16.71 -5.45
N GLU A 130 -0.49 -16.50 -6.57
CA GLU A 130 0.05 -16.61 -7.93
C GLU A 130 0.26 -15.23 -8.58
N SER A 131 0.54 -14.19 -7.79
CA SER A 131 0.75 -12.84 -8.28
C SER A 131 2.05 -12.21 -7.79
N VAL A 132 2.60 -11.30 -8.60
CA VAL A 132 3.79 -10.52 -8.27
C VAL A 132 3.49 -9.04 -8.48
N ASP A 133 3.83 -8.22 -7.49
CA ASP A 133 3.80 -6.77 -7.62
C ASP A 133 5.12 -6.25 -8.19
N VAL A 134 5.04 -5.64 -9.36
CA VAL A 134 6.22 -5.12 -10.08
C VAL A 134 6.35 -3.61 -10.01
N ASP A 135 5.42 -2.91 -9.34
CA ASP A 135 5.36 -1.46 -9.35
C ASP A 135 6.15 -0.79 -8.22
N LEU A 136 6.79 -1.57 -7.35
CA LEU A 136 7.60 -1.12 -6.22
C LEU A 136 6.75 -0.53 -5.06
N SER A 137 5.54 -1.05 -4.84
CA SER A 137 4.56 -0.55 -3.84
C SER A 137 5.03 -0.65 -2.41
N GLU A 138 5.83 -1.68 -2.12
CA GLU A 138 6.48 -1.97 -0.85
C GLU A 138 7.45 -0.87 -0.37
N PHE A 139 7.92 0.00 -1.26
CA PHE A 139 8.86 1.07 -0.92
C PHE A 139 8.13 2.36 -0.54
N ALA A 140 8.45 2.88 0.64
CA ALA A 140 8.15 4.27 0.97
C ALA A 140 9.04 5.23 0.17
N LEU A 141 10.31 4.85 0.05
CA LEU A 141 11.34 5.57 -0.67
C LEU A 141 12.19 4.59 -1.46
N LEU A 142 12.21 4.75 -2.78
CA LEU A 142 13.15 4.06 -3.64
C LEU A 142 13.84 5.06 -4.55
N ALA A 143 15.17 5.05 -4.55
CA ALA A 143 15.94 5.86 -5.49
C ALA A 143 16.83 4.99 -6.39
N SER A 144 17.04 5.38 -7.64
CA SER A 144 18.04 4.71 -8.48
C SER A 144 19.46 4.98 -7.96
N ARG A 145 19.74 6.21 -7.48
CA ARG A 145 21.08 6.66 -7.08
C ARG A 145 21.21 7.09 -5.62
N GLU A 146 20.41 8.04 -5.14
CA GLU A 146 20.61 8.60 -3.77
C GLU A 146 19.28 8.84 -3.04
N VAL A 147 19.21 8.39 -1.79
CA VAL A 147 18.25 8.85 -0.79
C VAL A 147 19.00 9.65 0.26
N ARG A 148 18.67 10.93 0.39
CA ARG A 148 19.31 11.84 1.35
C ARG A 148 18.26 12.55 2.19
N LEU A 149 18.26 12.24 3.48
CA LEU A 149 17.40 12.84 4.49
C LEU A 149 18.24 13.78 5.35
N GLU A 150 17.82 15.04 5.50
CA GLU A 150 18.53 16.03 6.30
C GLU A 150 17.63 16.86 7.21
N GLY A 151 18.20 17.33 8.32
CA GLY A 151 17.59 18.36 9.16
C GLY A 151 16.63 17.77 10.17
N MET A 152 15.33 17.89 9.96
CA MET A 152 14.25 17.28 10.76
C MET A 152 13.33 16.44 9.86
N SER A 153 13.84 15.97 8.71
CA SER A 153 13.02 15.18 7.79
C SER A 153 12.62 13.85 8.42
N THR A 154 11.41 13.38 8.15
CA THR A 154 10.89 12.15 8.78
C THR A 154 10.27 11.23 7.74
N VAL A 155 10.55 9.94 7.83
CA VAL A 155 9.87 8.88 7.07
C VAL A 155 9.19 7.98 8.10
N ALA A 156 7.89 7.77 7.98
CA ALA A 156 7.11 7.01 8.96
C ALA A 156 5.92 6.32 8.26
N PRO A 157 5.27 5.33 8.89
CA PRO A 157 3.97 4.87 8.44
C PRO A 157 2.92 5.98 8.56
N TRP A 158 1.96 6.01 7.64
CA TRP A 158 0.77 6.83 7.75
C TRP A 158 -0.22 6.15 8.68
N SER A 159 -0.40 6.70 9.88
CA SER A 159 -1.39 6.19 10.83
C SER A 159 -2.80 6.33 10.27
N THR A 160 -3.48 5.20 10.02
CA THR A 160 -4.91 5.18 9.70
C THR A 160 -5.73 5.63 10.93
N PRO A 161 -6.80 6.40 10.78
CA PRO A 161 -7.71 6.71 11.88
C PRO A 161 -8.22 5.41 12.53
N GLY A 162 -7.86 5.17 13.79
CA GLY A 162 -8.24 3.97 14.53
C GLY A 162 -7.10 2.99 14.78
N THR A 163 -5.97 3.10 14.08
CA THR A 163 -4.75 2.41 14.53
C THR A 163 -4.16 3.19 15.71
N PRO A 164 -3.91 2.54 16.87
CA PRO A 164 -3.31 3.21 18.00
C PRO A 164 -1.98 3.81 17.56
N SER A 165 -1.79 5.10 17.88
CA SER A 165 -0.52 5.80 17.68
C SER A 165 0.63 4.94 18.21
N PRO A 166 1.77 4.81 17.50
CA PRO A 166 2.92 4.00 17.94
C PRO A 166 3.54 4.47 19.27
N SER A 167 3.08 5.60 19.81
CA SER A 167 3.43 6.08 21.16
C SER A 167 2.54 5.53 22.28
N GLY A 168 1.46 4.81 21.96
CA GLY A 168 0.58 4.14 22.91
C GLY A 168 0.92 2.65 22.98
N SER A 169 0.98 2.10 24.19
CA SER A 169 1.37 0.73 24.53
C SER A 169 0.42 -0.38 24.04
N GLY A 170 -0.03 -0.31 22.78
CA GLY A 170 -0.74 -1.40 22.12
C GLY A 170 0.25 -2.54 21.87
N VAL A 171 -0.06 -3.71 22.41
CA VAL A 171 0.71 -4.93 22.16
C VAL A 171 0.41 -5.37 20.73
N GLN A 172 1.35 -5.13 19.83
CA GLN A 172 1.35 -5.69 18.48
C GLN A 172 1.79 -7.16 18.66
N LEU A 173 0.84 -8.10 18.68
CA LEU A 173 1.15 -9.52 18.71
C LEU A 173 1.68 -9.91 17.32
N GLY A 174 3.00 -9.90 17.20
CA GLY A 174 3.67 -10.59 16.11
C GLY A 174 3.61 -12.08 16.36
N HIS A 175 3.39 -12.83 15.28
CA HIS A 175 3.73 -14.24 15.19
C HIS A 175 5.19 -14.43 15.69
N ASP A 176 5.43 -15.43 16.54
CA ASP A 176 6.72 -15.66 17.23
C ASP A 176 7.89 -16.03 16.28
N ASP A 177 7.68 -16.02 14.96
CA ASP A 177 8.74 -16.09 13.94
C ASP A 177 9.33 -14.71 13.55
N GLY A 178 9.07 -13.67 14.37
CA GLY A 178 9.60 -12.33 14.14
C GLY A 178 8.63 -11.43 13.37
N GLY A 179 7.34 -11.50 13.72
CA GLY A 179 6.24 -10.72 13.17
C GLY A 179 6.66 -9.29 12.81
N GLN A 180 6.92 -9.09 11.53
CA GLN A 180 7.33 -7.81 10.99
C GLN A 180 6.10 -6.91 10.96
N SER A 181 5.91 -6.08 11.98
CA SER A 181 5.07 -4.89 11.86
C SER A 181 5.43 -4.21 10.54
N GLN A 182 4.51 -4.16 9.56
CA GLN A 182 4.79 -3.75 8.18
C GLN A 182 5.82 -2.61 8.12
N ARG A 183 7.06 -3.00 7.85
CA ARG A 183 8.20 -2.10 7.93
C ARG A 183 8.16 -1.26 6.68
N ILE A 184 8.39 0.04 6.81
CA ILE A 184 8.50 0.90 5.64
C ILE A 184 9.86 0.69 5.00
N MET A 185 9.87 0.33 3.72
CA MET A 185 11.12 0.03 3.01
C MET A 185 11.71 1.32 2.43
N ILE A 186 13.00 1.54 2.69
CA ILE A 186 13.80 2.60 2.09
C ILE A 186 14.96 1.94 1.35
N GLY A 187 15.05 2.14 0.04
CA GLY A 187 16.02 1.44 -0.80
C GLY A 187 16.71 2.31 -1.83
N VAL A 188 17.82 1.77 -2.35
CA VAL A 188 18.43 2.22 -3.60
C VAL A 188 18.62 1.04 -4.54
N GLN A 189 18.22 1.20 -5.82
CA GLN A 189 18.23 0.13 -6.82
C GLN A 189 19.66 -0.29 -7.26
N SER A 190 20.66 0.55 -6.94
CA SER A 190 22.08 0.34 -7.19
C SER A 190 22.59 0.75 -8.58
N GLY A 191 22.59 2.06 -8.83
CA GLY A 191 23.58 2.70 -9.71
C GLY A 191 24.88 2.97 -8.95
N ASP A 192 26.02 2.55 -9.47
CA ASP A 192 27.35 2.67 -8.86
C ASP A 192 27.78 4.13 -8.58
N PRO A 193 28.06 4.56 -7.33
CA PRO A 193 27.65 3.98 -6.05
C PRO A 193 26.34 4.58 -5.51
N GLY A 194 25.42 3.72 -5.10
CA GLY A 194 24.15 4.10 -4.48
C GLY A 194 24.39 4.67 -3.07
N ARG A 195 23.57 5.62 -2.63
CA ARG A 195 23.80 6.30 -1.33
C ARG A 195 22.52 6.45 -0.53
N ILE A 196 22.57 6.08 0.74
CA ILE A 196 21.51 6.38 1.71
C ILE A 196 22.13 7.16 2.86
N ARG A 197 21.65 8.39 3.07
CA ARG A 197 22.24 9.32 4.05
C ARG A 197 21.18 9.91 4.97
N PHE A 198 21.44 9.83 6.26
CA PHE A 198 20.64 10.41 7.33
C PHE A 198 21.51 11.44 8.06
N LEU A 199 21.24 12.72 7.80
CA LEU A 199 22.03 13.84 8.29
C LEU A 199 21.19 14.74 9.20
N GLY A 200 21.83 15.40 10.16
CA GLY A 200 21.09 16.17 11.17
C GLY A 200 20.12 15.26 11.94
N ASN A 201 18.99 15.78 12.39
CA ASN A 201 17.97 15.04 13.14
C ASN A 201 16.91 14.40 12.21
N ALA A 202 17.33 13.94 11.03
CA ALA A 202 16.48 13.14 10.17
C ALA A 202 16.10 11.84 10.88
N LYS A 203 14.91 11.31 10.62
CA LYS A 203 14.40 10.08 11.26
C LYS A 203 13.72 9.19 10.25
N ALA A 204 13.88 7.89 10.40
CA ALA A 204 12.95 6.91 9.86
C ALA A 204 12.36 6.10 11.02
N ILE A 205 11.05 5.92 11.03
CA ILE A 205 10.30 5.27 12.11
C ILE A 205 9.71 4.00 11.54
N ASN A 206 9.89 2.86 12.22
CA ASN A 206 9.43 1.54 11.75
C ASN A 206 9.93 1.20 10.33
N SER A 207 11.19 1.51 10.04
CA SER A 207 11.77 1.36 8.70
C SER A 207 12.85 0.29 8.64
N ALA A 208 12.91 -0.41 7.51
CA ALA A 208 14.04 -1.22 7.12
C ALA A 208 14.75 -0.57 5.92
N LEU A 209 16.08 -0.63 5.92
CA LEU A 209 16.87 -0.26 4.76
C LEU A 209 17.08 -1.47 3.88
N LEU A 210 16.81 -1.32 2.59
CA LEU A 210 17.15 -2.33 1.60
C LEU A 210 18.63 -2.22 1.21
N LYS A 211 19.32 -3.34 1.26
CA LYS A 211 20.68 -3.50 0.75
C LYS A 211 20.70 -4.64 -0.27
N VAL A 212 21.18 -4.35 -1.47
CA VAL A 212 21.30 -5.37 -2.53
C VAL A 212 22.62 -6.13 -2.41
N SER A 213 22.55 -7.45 -2.29
CA SER A 213 23.70 -8.35 -2.16
C SER A 213 24.47 -8.42 -3.48
N GLY A 214 25.79 -8.54 -3.40
CA GLY A 214 26.69 -8.42 -4.57
C GLY A 214 27.19 -6.98 -4.84
N ASN A 215 26.59 -5.97 -4.20
CA ASN A 215 27.05 -4.58 -4.21
C ASN A 215 27.53 -4.08 -2.84
N HIS A 216 28.05 -4.99 -1.99
CA HIS A 216 28.38 -4.70 -0.59
C HIS A 216 29.34 -3.52 -0.39
N ASP A 217 30.17 -3.19 -1.39
CA ASP A 217 31.10 -2.05 -1.37
C ASP A 217 30.50 -0.74 -1.94
N LYS A 218 29.33 -0.79 -2.58
CA LYS A 218 28.80 0.31 -3.41
C LYS A 218 27.68 1.11 -2.77
N VAL A 219 26.98 0.57 -1.77
CA VAL A 219 25.96 1.34 -1.04
C VAL A 219 26.60 1.99 0.19
N THR A 220 26.80 3.31 0.14
CA THR A 220 27.28 4.06 1.30
C THR A 220 26.11 4.40 2.22
N LEU A 221 26.15 3.87 3.44
CA LEU A 221 25.21 4.17 4.52
C LEU A 221 25.84 5.17 5.49
N GLU A 222 25.32 6.38 5.55
CA GLU A 222 25.70 7.38 6.57
C GLU A 222 24.54 7.56 7.53
N LEU A 223 24.56 6.81 8.64
CA LEU A 223 23.46 6.70 9.60
C LEU A 223 23.89 7.11 10.99
N ARG A 224 22.97 7.68 11.78
CA ARG A 224 23.19 7.83 13.22
C ARG A 224 22.76 6.55 13.97
N PRO A 225 23.43 6.20 15.08
CA PRO A 225 23.03 5.04 15.88
C PRO A 225 21.57 5.13 16.35
N GLY A 226 20.80 4.06 16.13
CA GLY A 226 19.43 3.89 16.65
C GLY A 226 18.29 4.46 15.79
N GLU A 227 18.56 4.95 14.57
CA GLU A 227 17.55 5.54 13.68
C GLU A 227 16.88 4.54 12.72
N ILE A 228 17.34 3.29 12.64
CA ILE A 228 16.83 2.26 11.73
C ILE A 228 16.59 0.97 12.49
N ALA A 229 15.46 0.32 12.21
CA ALA A 229 15.07 -0.91 12.88
C ALA A 229 15.83 -2.12 12.31
N ASP A 230 16.06 -2.15 10.99
CA ASP A 230 16.70 -3.29 10.34
C ASP A 230 17.38 -2.92 9.00
N ILE A 231 18.30 -3.77 8.56
CA ILE A 231 18.89 -3.75 7.22
C ILE A 231 18.51 -5.07 6.54
N LEU A 232 17.57 -5.02 5.62
CA LEU A 232 17.18 -6.15 4.80
C LEU A 232 18.18 -6.32 3.66
N ASN A 233 18.80 -7.49 3.59
CA ASN A 233 19.67 -7.84 2.47
C ASN A 233 18.83 -8.60 1.45
N ILE A 234 18.59 -8.01 0.28
CA ILE A 234 18.04 -8.79 -0.83
C ILE A 234 19.17 -9.40 -1.65
N PRO A 235 18.99 -10.60 -2.17
CA PRO A 235 20.04 -11.37 -2.83
C PRO A 235 20.46 -10.85 -4.21
N ASP A 236 19.61 -10.12 -4.94
CA ASP A 236 19.88 -9.69 -6.32
C ASP A 236 19.29 -8.31 -6.66
N GLN A 237 19.71 -7.73 -7.78
CA GLN A 237 19.16 -6.47 -8.28
C GLN A 237 17.78 -6.66 -8.91
N PHE A 238 16.90 -5.68 -8.68
CA PHE A 238 15.58 -5.59 -9.28
C PHE A 238 15.47 -4.33 -10.17
N PRO A 239 14.60 -4.33 -11.18
CA PRO A 239 14.42 -3.19 -12.06
C PRO A 239 13.66 -2.05 -11.38
N MET A 240 13.81 -0.85 -11.92
CA MET A 240 12.91 0.27 -11.68
C MET A 240 12.38 0.67 -13.07
N PRO A 241 11.32 -0.01 -13.53
CA PRO A 241 10.82 0.16 -14.89
C PRO A 241 10.38 1.61 -15.14
N LEU A 242 10.29 2.00 -16.40
CA LEU A 242 9.66 3.26 -16.77
C LEU A 242 8.16 3.23 -16.45
N PRO A 243 7.52 4.38 -16.17
CA PRO A 243 6.08 4.43 -15.94
C PRO A 243 5.30 3.93 -17.17
N PRO A 244 4.02 3.53 -17.00
CA PRO A 244 3.19 3.18 -18.14
C PRO A 244 3.16 4.35 -19.13
N PRO A 245 3.13 4.10 -20.45
CA PRO A 245 3.03 5.18 -21.41
C PRO A 245 1.72 5.95 -21.18
N ALA A 246 1.78 7.28 -21.20
CA ALA A 246 0.57 8.09 -21.28
C ALA A 246 -0.23 7.68 -22.51
N SER A 247 -1.57 7.75 -22.46
CA SER A 247 -2.37 7.43 -23.65
C SER A 247 -1.89 8.28 -24.82
N SER A 248 -1.69 7.65 -25.96
CA SER A 248 -1.26 8.38 -27.15
C SER A 248 -2.28 9.46 -27.46
N ARG A 249 -1.76 10.64 -27.82
CA ARG A 249 -2.55 11.68 -28.44
C ARG A 249 -3.25 11.04 -29.65
N THR A 250 -4.56 10.83 -29.57
CA THR A 250 -5.33 10.59 -30.78
C THR A 250 -5.28 11.91 -31.52
N ASP A 251 -4.39 12.00 -32.51
CA ASP A 251 -4.42 13.10 -33.45
C ASP A 251 -5.80 13.09 -34.09
N HIS A 252 -6.71 13.86 -33.52
CA HIS A 252 -7.85 14.39 -34.23
C HIS A 252 -7.27 15.32 -35.29
N SER A 253 -6.66 14.71 -36.30
CA SER A 253 -6.31 15.38 -37.53
C SER A 253 -7.57 16.08 -38.00
N ASP A 254 -7.46 17.39 -38.16
CA ASP A 254 -8.47 18.34 -38.61
C ASP A 254 -9.07 17.93 -39.99
N GLN A 255 -9.83 16.84 -40.03
CA GLN A 255 -10.70 16.51 -41.14
C GLN A 255 -12.14 16.68 -40.69
N ASP A 256 -12.75 17.76 -41.18
CA ASP A 256 -14.19 18.02 -41.28
C ASP A 256 -14.98 18.67 -40.14
N SER A 257 -14.38 19.00 -38.98
CA SER A 257 -15.07 19.95 -38.10
C SER A 257 -14.87 21.38 -38.59
N LYS A 258 -15.81 21.88 -39.39
CA LYS A 258 -15.91 23.32 -39.69
C LYS A 258 -15.78 24.05 -38.35
N PRO A 259 -14.82 24.98 -38.19
CA PRO A 259 -14.61 25.68 -36.93
C PRO A 259 -15.93 26.35 -36.57
N GLY A 260 -16.63 25.79 -35.58
CA GLY A 260 -17.72 26.49 -34.91
C GLY A 260 -17.11 27.82 -34.49
N LYS A 261 -17.59 28.91 -35.09
CA LYS A 261 -17.10 30.27 -34.89
C LYS A 261 -17.15 30.65 -33.40
N TRP A 262 -16.15 30.24 -32.63
CA TRP A 262 -15.76 30.88 -31.40
C TRP A 262 -14.97 32.12 -31.82
N ARG A 263 -15.70 33.18 -32.18
CA ARG A 263 -15.12 34.50 -32.46
C ARG A 263 -14.58 35.11 -31.15
N GLY A 264 -13.35 34.73 -30.81
CA GLY A 264 -12.45 35.51 -29.96
C GLY A 264 -11.22 35.85 -30.78
N GLY A 265 -10.93 37.13 -30.96
CA GLY A 265 -9.94 37.65 -31.89
C GLY A 265 -8.49 37.20 -31.62
N PHE A 266 -7.72 37.27 -32.71
CA PHE A 266 -6.27 37.15 -32.83
C PHE A 266 -5.49 37.67 -31.59
N GLY A 267 -4.57 36.84 -31.09
CA GLY A 267 -3.55 37.21 -30.09
C GLY A 267 -3.85 36.84 -28.63
N GLY A 268 -4.97 36.15 -28.35
CA GLY A 268 -5.36 35.80 -26.98
C GLY A 268 -4.80 34.45 -26.53
N LEU A 269 -3.89 34.45 -25.55
CA LEU A 269 -3.79 33.35 -24.58
C LEU A 269 -5.22 32.95 -24.19
N ILE A 270 -5.61 31.69 -24.38
CA ILE A 270 -6.84 31.15 -23.80
C ILE A 270 -6.58 30.99 -22.29
N MET A 271 -6.62 32.12 -21.56
CA MET A 271 -6.39 32.21 -20.11
C MET A 271 -7.62 31.81 -19.29
N ALA A 272 -8.67 31.26 -19.90
CA ALA A 272 -9.88 30.87 -19.19
C ALA A 272 -10.07 29.37 -19.34
N ALA A 273 -9.60 28.61 -18.36
CA ALA A 273 -10.08 27.24 -18.21
C ALA A 273 -11.61 27.26 -18.16
N PRO A 274 -12.32 26.44 -18.96
CA PRO A 274 -13.75 26.31 -18.83
C PRO A 274 -14.09 25.86 -17.41
N LYS A 275 -15.24 26.28 -16.88
CA LYS A 275 -15.69 25.89 -15.53
C LYS A 275 -15.73 24.36 -15.37
N THR A 276 -15.93 23.64 -16.47
CA THR A 276 -15.89 22.18 -16.52
C THR A 276 -15.26 21.73 -17.83
N ILE A 277 -14.27 20.84 -17.76
CA ILE A 277 -13.71 20.11 -18.89
C ILE A 277 -14.39 18.73 -18.88
N LYS A 278 -14.96 18.35 -20.02
CA LYS A 278 -15.55 17.04 -20.27
C LYS A 278 -14.90 16.48 -21.53
N ASP A 279 -14.79 15.16 -21.59
CA ASP A 279 -14.28 14.41 -22.74
C ASP A 279 -12.79 14.66 -23.02
N ASP A 280 -12.25 13.88 -23.95
CA ASP A 280 -10.85 13.96 -24.34
C ASP A 280 -10.55 15.33 -24.96
N SER A 281 -9.59 16.04 -24.37
CA SER A 281 -9.34 17.44 -24.69
C SER A 281 -7.84 17.70 -24.82
N VAL A 282 -7.45 18.44 -25.85
CA VAL A 282 -6.10 18.99 -25.98
C VAL A 282 -6.15 20.49 -25.69
N LEU A 283 -5.43 20.92 -24.66
CA LEU A 283 -5.35 22.31 -24.23
C LEU A 283 -3.95 22.82 -24.49
N GLN A 284 -3.83 24.03 -25.05
CA GLN A 284 -2.50 24.64 -25.18
C GLN A 284 -1.84 24.81 -23.81
N ALA A 285 -2.57 25.32 -22.82
CA ALA A 285 -2.13 25.46 -21.45
C ALA A 285 -3.35 25.37 -20.52
N LEU A 286 -3.18 24.90 -19.29
CA LEU A 286 -4.26 24.84 -18.30
C LEU A 286 -3.93 25.74 -17.11
N GLN A 287 -4.60 26.88 -17.03
CA GLN A 287 -4.44 27.81 -15.91
C GLN A 287 -5.71 27.95 -15.07
N VAL A 288 -5.63 27.53 -13.80
CA VAL A 288 -6.66 27.79 -12.80
C VAL A 288 -6.36 29.11 -12.10
N LYS A 289 -7.21 30.11 -12.36
CA LYS A 289 -7.08 31.45 -11.82
C LYS A 289 -7.21 31.47 -10.29
N PRO A 290 -6.64 32.50 -9.62
CA PRO A 290 -6.82 32.74 -8.19
C PRO A 290 -8.28 32.67 -7.76
N TYR A 291 -8.54 31.95 -6.66
CA TYR A 291 -9.88 31.78 -6.06
C TYR A 291 -10.94 31.18 -7.00
N LYS A 292 -10.55 30.63 -8.16
CA LYS A 292 -11.46 29.95 -9.08
C LYS A 292 -11.36 28.45 -8.91
N THR A 293 -12.46 27.79 -9.24
CA THR A 293 -12.53 26.34 -9.29
C THR A 293 -12.78 25.92 -10.74
N THR A 294 -11.93 25.03 -11.22
CA THR A 294 -12.08 24.30 -12.48
C THR A 294 -12.34 22.84 -12.13
N THR A 295 -13.21 22.16 -12.86
CA THR A 295 -13.47 20.73 -12.64
C THR A 295 -13.22 19.94 -13.91
N ILE A 296 -12.47 18.85 -13.82
CA ILE A 296 -12.38 17.82 -14.87
C ILE A 296 -13.27 16.67 -14.43
N LYS A 297 -14.16 16.22 -15.32
CA LYS A 297 -15.05 15.09 -15.07
C LYS A 297 -14.68 13.93 -15.98
N GLY A 298 -14.33 12.80 -15.38
CA GLY A 298 -14.03 11.56 -16.03
C GLY A 298 -15.27 10.71 -16.37
N PRO A 299 -15.10 9.60 -17.11
CA PRO A 299 -13.83 9.15 -17.70
C PRO A 299 -13.33 10.13 -18.77
N ALA A 300 -12.09 10.59 -18.67
CA ALA A 300 -11.53 11.59 -19.60
C ALA A 300 -10.00 11.57 -19.61
N THR A 301 -9.41 11.76 -20.79
CA THR A 301 -7.99 12.10 -20.94
C THR A 301 -7.80 13.54 -21.40
N VAL A 302 -7.09 14.34 -20.59
CA VAL A 302 -6.81 15.74 -20.89
C VAL A 302 -5.33 15.91 -21.16
N HIS A 303 -4.97 16.33 -22.36
CA HIS A 303 -3.62 16.75 -22.73
C HIS A 303 -3.46 18.27 -22.54
N VAL A 304 -2.35 18.68 -21.96
CA VAL A 304 -1.93 20.07 -21.80
C VAL A 304 -0.57 20.21 -22.48
N ASP A 305 -0.53 20.86 -23.65
CA ASP A 305 0.66 20.94 -24.51
C ASP A 305 1.78 21.82 -23.91
N ASP A 306 1.45 22.69 -22.96
CA ASP A 306 2.36 23.59 -22.23
C ASP A 306 2.18 23.38 -20.71
N ASP A 307 2.34 24.43 -19.91
CA ASP A 307 2.25 24.35 -18.45
C ASP A 307 0.83 24.16 -17.88
N LEU A 308 0.74 23.41 -16.78
CA LEU A 308 -0.38 23.40 -15.85
C LEU A 308 -0.10 24.33 -14.66
N LYS A 309 -0.87 25.42 -14.55
CA LYS A 309 -0.68 26.46 -13.52
C LYS A 309 -1.91 26.59 -12.62
N VAL A 310 -1.76 26.33 -11.32
CA VAL A 310 -2.84 26.53 -10.32
C VAL A 310 -2.31 27.46 -9.23
N ARG A 311 -2.91 28.65 -9.10
CA ARG A 311 -2.37 29.72 -8.23
C ARG A 311 -3.37 30.23 -7.21
N TYR A 312 -2.87 30.71 -6.07
CA TYR A 312 -3.56 31.54 -5.08
C TYR A 312 -4.99 31.09 -4.76
N LYS A 313 -5.12 29.98 -4.03
CA LYS A 313 -6.40 29.34 -3.65
C LYS A 313 -7.28 28.91 -4.84
N GLY A 314 -6.72 28.88 -6.06
CA GLY A 314 -7.33 28.19 -7.18
C GLY A 314 -7.43 26.69 -6.91
N ARG A 315 -8.52 26.05 -7.34
CA ARG A 315 -8.81 24.63 -7.12
C ARG A 315 -9.06 23.93 -8.45
N LEU A 316 -8.29 22.91 -8.78
CA LEU A 316 -8.60 21.98 -9.85
C LEU A 316 -9.25 20.75 -9.23
N LYS A 317 -10.55 20.53 -9.48
CA LYS A 317 -11.28 19.38 -8.97
C LYS A 317 -11.32 18.24 -9.98
N ILE A 318 -11.11 17.02 -9.52
CA ILE A 318 -11.18 15.80 -10.32
C ILE A 318 -12.35 14.96 -9.83
N SER A 319 -13.20 14.51 -10.75
CA SER A 319 -14.35 13.64 -10.49
C SER A 319 -14.30 12.46 -11.46
N GLY A 320 -14.48 11.22 -10.98
CA GLY A 320 -14.31 10.02 -11.81
C GLY A 320 -12.84 9.74 -12.16
N GLN A 321 -12.61 8.87 -13.14
CA GLN A 321 -11.28 8.46 -13.60
C GLN A 321 -10.73 9.48 -14.62
N VAL A 322 -9.62 10.14 -14.31
CA VAL A 322 -9.01 11.14 -15.20
C VAL A 322 -7.54 10.83 -15.42
N GLN A 323 -7.15 10.85 -16.69
CA GLN A 323 -5.74 10.92 -17.07
C GLN A 323 -5.43 12.37 -17.47
N LEU A 324 -4.48 13.00 -16.80
CA LEU A 324 -4.05 14.36 -17.09
C LEU A 324 -2.59 14.34 -17.55
N VAL A 325 -2.35 14.62 -18.82
CA VAL A 325 -1.03 14.62 -19.45
C VAL A 325 -0.56 16.05 -19.62
N VAL A 326 0.48 16.46 -18.91
CA VAL A 326 1.06 17.80 -18.97
C VAL A 326 2.42 17.69 -19.65
N HIS A 327 2.55 18.20 -20.87
CA HIS A 327 3.80 18.18 -21.62
C HIS A 327 4.82 19.22 -21.10
N GLY A 328 4.34 20.34 -20.53
CA GLY A 328 5.17 21.36 -19.87
C GLY A 328 5.29 21.21 -18.36
N ASP A 329 5.49 22.34 -17.66
CA ASP A 329 5.69 22.38 -16.22
C ASP A 329 4.37 22.28 -15.43
N LEU A 330 4.39 21.60 -14.28
CA LEU A 330 3.33 21.68 -13.26
C LEU A 330 3.74 22.71 -12.18
N LEU A 331 3.02 23.83 -12.14
CA LEU A 331 3.24 24.90 -11.16
C LEU A 331 2.02 25.07 -10.24
N LEU A 332 2.18 24.69 -8.97
CA LEU A 332 1.15 24.81 -7.93
C LEU A 332 1.60 25.80 -6.86
N GLN A 333 1.09 27.03 -6.88
CA GLN A 333 1.51 28.10 -5.97
C GLN A 333 0.35 28.58 -5.10
N GLY A 334 0.23 28.02 -3.89
CA GLY A 334 -0.86 28.33 -2.97
C GLY A 334 -2.24 27.83 -3.44
N GLY A 335 -2.29 26.98 -4.48
CA GLY A 335 -3.50 26.37 -5.02
C GLY A 335 -3.66 24.90 -4.63
N SER A 336 -4.70 24.25 -5.15
CA SER A 336 -4.91 22.82 -4.93
C SER A 336 -5.42 22.06 -6.15
N ILE A 337 -5.06 20.78 -6.22
CA ILE A 337 -5.70 19.76 -7.06
C ILE A 337 -6.41 18.79 -6.10
N GLU A 338 -7.70 18.58 -6.27
CA GLU A 338 -8.53 17.88 -5.28
C GLU A 338 -9.41 16.82 -5.91
N LEU A 339 -9.35 15.60 -5.38
CA LEU A 339 -10.07 14.43 -5.86
C LEU A 339 -11.37 14.27 -5.04
N LEU A 340 -12.51 14.13 -5.73
CA LEU A 340 -13.77 13.69 -5.13
C LEU A 340 -13.64 12.25 -4.63
N ASP A 341 -14.53 11.77 -3.75
CA ASP A 341 -14.38 10.49 -3.03
C ASP A 341 -14.19 9.25 -3.93
N ASP A 342 -14.73 9.27 -5.15
CA ASP A 342 -14.67 8.21 -6.16
C ASP A 342 -13.69 8.50 -7.31
N ALA A 343 -12.96 9.61 -7.23
CA ALA A 343 -12.06 10.03 -8.30
C ALA A 343 -10.72 9.29 -8.24
N GLU A 344 -10.19 8.97 -9.42
CA GLU A 344 -8.82 8.54 -9.66
C GLU A 344 -8.15 9.54 -10.59
N LEU A 345 -6.88 9.89 -10.32
CA LEU A 345 -6.07 10.76 -11.16
C LEU A 345 -4.73 10.11 -11.45
N ASP A 346 -4.48 9.83 -12.74
CA ASP A 346 -3.15 9.54 -13.26
C ASP A 346 -2.61 10.81 -13.93
N LEU A 347 -1.58 11.42 -13.32
CA LEU A 347 -0.99 12.68 -13.72
C LEU A 347 0.38 12.45 -14.34
N TYR A 348 0.51 12.65 -15.65
CA TYR A 348 1.76 12.49 -16.39
C TYR A 348 2.39 13.85 -16.62
N ILE A 349 3.66 14.01 -16.29
CA ILE A 349 4.34 15.32 -16.34
C ILE A 349 5.65 15.21 -17.12
N GLY A 350 5.73 15.95 -18.22
CA GLY A 350 6.92 16.05 -19.06
C GLY A 350 7.84 17.20 -18.67
N GLY A 351 7.40 18.15 -17.85
CA GLY A 351 8.23 19.25 -17.38
C GLY A 351 8.66 19.14 -15.92
N ARG A 352 9.06 20.28 -15.37
CA ARG A 352 9.37 20.44 -13.94
C ARG A 352 8.10 20.47 -13.12
N VAL A 353 8.19 19.98 -11.89
CA VAL A 353 7.17 20.15 -10.86
C VAL A 353 7.66 21.16 -9.84
N ASP A 354 6.90 22.23 -9.59
CA ASP A 354 7.16 23.18 -8.50
C ASP A 354 5.89 23.42 -7.69
N LEU A 355 5.82 22.78 -6.53
CA LEU A 355 4.71 22.89 -5.59
C LEU A 355 5.15 23.74 -4.39
N VAL A 356 4.52 24.91 -4.22
CA VAL A 356 4.84 25.87 -3.16
C VAL A 356 3.57 26.23 -2.40
N ASN A 357 3.50 25.85 -1.13
CA ASN A 357 2.28 25.96 -0.31
C ASN A 357 1.05 25.34 -1.00
N GLY A 358 1.26 24.26 -1.77
CA GLY A 358 0.25 23.61 -2.58
C GLY A 358 -0.41 22.44 -1.84
N TYR A 359 -1.53 21.96 -2.40
CA TYR A 359 -2.16 20.73 -1.93
C TYR A 359 -2.62 19.85 -3.10
N ILE A 360 -2.27 18.58 -3.08
CA ILE A 360 -2.79 17.56 -4.01
C ILE A 360 -3.31 16.39 -3.18
N GLY A 361 -4.58 16.03 -3.28
CA GLY A 361 -5.17 14.95 -2.49
C GLY A 361 -6.69 14.92 -2.52
N ASP A 362 -7.32 14.37 -1.49
CA ASP A 362 -8.77 14.30 -1.31
C ASP A 362 -9.46 15.66 -1.12
N MET A 363 -10.79 15.66 -1.18
CA MET A 363 -11.59 16.83 -0.92
C MET A 363 -11.44 17.29 0.54
N LYS A 364 -10.94 18.51 0.74
CA LYS A 364 -10.88 19.15 2.06
C LYS A 364 -11.69 20.45 2.15
N PRO A 365 -12.14 20.84 3.35
CA PRO A 365 -12.70 22.17 3.58
C PRO A 365 -11.66 23.26 3.28
N PHE A 366 -12.08 24.36 2.64
CA PHE A 366 -11.17 25.43 2.22
C PHE A 366 -10.41 26.10 3.38
N TRP A 367 -10.97 26.05 4.59
CA TRP A 367 -10.38 26.62 5.80
C TRP A 367 -9.36 25.70 6.47
N ARG A 368 -9.37 24.41 6.11
CA ARG A 368 -8.49 23.41 6.71
C ARG A 368 -7.11 23.50 6.05
N MET A 369 -6.11 23.81 6.85
CA MET A 369 -4.72 23.69 6.43
C MET A 369 -4.33 22.21 6.38
N PRO A 370 -3.61 21.76 5.34
CA PRO A 370 -3.05 20.41 5.32
C PRO A 370 -2.13 20.24 6.53
N ARG A 371 -2.21 19.08 7.18
CA ARG A 371 -1.25 18.71 8.22
C ARG A 371 -0.04 18.03 7.60
N ILE A 372 1.09 18.15 8.28
CA ILE A 372 2.40 17.65 7.83
C ILE A 372 3.04 16.72 8.87
N ASP A 373 2.31 16.42 9.93
CA ASP A 373 2.77 15.75 11.14
C ASP A 373 2.32 14.27 11.20
N GLY A 374 1.84 13.74 10.07
CA GLY A 374 1.32 12.38 9.97
C GLY A 374 -0.16 12.24 10.34
N THR A 375 -0.79 13.29 10.87
CA THR A 375 -2.19 13.24 11.35
C THR A 375 -3.21 13.71 10.30
N GLU A 376 -2.79 13.82 9.04
CA GLU A 376 -3.74 14.13 7.97
C GLU A 376 -4.64 12.90 7.73
N PRO A 377 -5.96 13.08 7.49
CA PRO A 377 -6.90 11.98 7.44
C PRO A 377 -6.56 11.10 6.27
N TYR A 378 -6.68 9.80 6.51
CA TYR A 378 -6.50 8.80 5.50
C TYR A 378 -7.41 9.09 4.30
N MET A 379 -6.79 9.20 3.13
CA MET A 379 -7.49 9.19 1.86
C MET A 379 -7.62 7.72 1.52
N ASN A 380 -8.86 7.21 1.35
CA ASN A 380 -9.16 5.81 1.07
C ASN A 380 -8.30 5.29 -0.10
N GLN A 381 -7.10 4.78 0.21
CA GLN A 381 -5.96 4.49 -0.68
C GLN A 381 -5.25 5.72 -1.27
N ALA A 382 -3.94 5.84 -0.99
CA ALA A 382 -3.07 6.81 -1.65
C ALA A 382 -2.97 6.58 -3.17
N GLU A 383 -3.15 5.35 -3.66
CA GLU A 383 -2.98 5.01 -5.08
C GLU A 383 -4.04 5.61 -6.02
N ARG A 384 -5.07 6.25 -5.47
CA ARG A 384 -6.02 7.04 -6.25
C ARG A 384 -5.40 8.25 -6.94
N LEU A 385 -4.25 8.70 -6.47
CA LEU A 385 -3.42 9.70 -7.13
C LEU A 385 -2.08 9.08 -7.49
N ARG A 386 -1.78 9.01 -8.79
CA ARG A 386 -0.49 8.58 -9.32
C ARG A 386 0.13 9.69 -10.13
N ILE A 387 1.38 10.04 -9.83
CA ILE A 387 2.11 11.10 -10.53
C ILE A 387 3.33 10.47 -11.21
N TYR A 388 3.34 10.51 -12.54
CA TYR A 388 4.37 9.92 -13.38
C TYR A 388 5.24 10.97 -14.04
N ASP A 389 6.55 10.75 -14.07
CA ASP A 389 7.36 11.43 -15.07
C ASP A 389 7.09 10.83 -16.45
N ILE A 390 7.17 11.65 -17.49
CA ILE A 390 7.25 11.17 -18.87
C ILE A 390 8.48 11.77 -19.51
N GLU A 391 8.91 11.14 -20.60
CA GLU A 391 10.14 11.57 -21.24
C GLU A 391 9.95 12.99 -21.76
N SER A 392 10.79 13.88 -21.26
CA SER A 392 10.94 15.20 -21.81
C SER A 392 12.16 15.16 -22.74
N GLY A 393 12.08 15.88 -23.86
CA GLY A 393 13.29 16.20 -24.62
C GLY A 393 14.21 17.20 -23.91
N ASP A 394 13.86 17.63 -22.69
CA ASP A 394 14.53 18.69 -21.94
C ASP A 394 15.21 18.14 -20.67
N PRO A 395 16.54 18.03 -20.63
CA PRO A 395 17.27 17.54 -19.46
C PRO A 395 17.05 18.41 -18.20
N GLU A 396 16.65 19.69 -18.32
CA GLU A 396 16.33 20.53 -17.16
C GLU A 396 14.95 20.21 -16.54
N ALA A 397 14.08 19.47 -17.24
CA ALA A 397 12.78 19.03 -16.74
C ALA A 397 12.90 17.98 -15.61
N SER A 398 14.07 17.38 -15.45
CA SER A 398 14.36 16.28 -14.51
C SER A 398 14.38 16.68 -13.02
N THR A 399 13.87 17.84 -12.61
CA THR A 399 13.84 18.24 -11.19
C THR A 399 12.44 18.59 -10.70
N TRP A 400 11.96 17.85 -9.71
CA TRP A 400 10.68 18.08 -9.05
C TRP A 400 10.88 18.63 -7.64
N ARG A 401 10.14 19.67 -7.26
CA ARG A 401 10.33 20.42 -6.02
C ARG A 401 9.05 20.61 -5.24
N LEU A 402 9.08 20.23 -3.97
CA LEU A 402 8.04 20.52 -2.97
C LEU A 402 8.63 21.45 -1.90
N ARG A 403 7.97 22.58 -1.64
CA ARG A 403 8.45 23.61 -0.71
C ARG A 403 7.31 24.28 0.06
N GLY A 404 7.66 25.00 1.13
CA GLY A 404 6.68 25.64 2.01
C GLY A 404 5.78 24.61 2.69
N ASN A 405 4.54 24.98 3.00
CA ASN A 405 3.53 24.09 3.61
C ASN A 405 2.79 23.29 2.52
N THR A 406 3.51 22.45 1.78
CA THR A 406 2.94 21.66 0.68
C THR A 406 2.56 20.26 1.14
N VAL A 407 1.41 19.75 0.71
CA VAL A 407 1.01 18.37 0.98
C VAL A 407 0.57 17.66 -0.29
N VAL A 408 1.07 16.45 -0.51
CA VAL A 408 0.66 15.55 -1.58
C VAL A 408 0.18 14.24 -0.95
N LYS A 409 -1.01 13.75 -1.31
CA LYS A 409 -1.50 12.43 -0.94
C LYS A 409 -1.57 11.55 -2.18
N GLY A 410 -0.56 10.72 -2.40
CA GLY A 410 -0.47 9.86 -3.57
C GLY A 410 0.88 9.19 -3.79
N SER A 411 0.95 8.41 -4.87
CA SER A 411 2.18 7.75 -5.32
C SER A 411 2.90 8.62 -6.35
N ILE A 412 4.20 8.82 -6.15
CA ILE A 412 5.08 9.54 -7.07
C ILE A 412 6.05 8.52 -7.69
N TYR A 413 6.02 8.38 -9.01
CA TYR A 413 6.86 7.45 -9.75
C TYR A 413 7.55 8.18 -10.90
N ALA A 414 8.78 8.60 -10.64
CA ALA A 414 9.54 9.51 -11.50
C ALA A 414 10.99 9.02 -11.68
N PRO A 415 11.20 7.84 -12.31
CA PRO A 415 12.49 7.15 -12.33
C PRO A 415 13.64 7.90 -12.99
N ARG A 416 13.38 8.99 -13.70
CA ARG A 416 14.40 9.82 -14.36
C ARG A 416 14.55 11.20 -13.72
N THR A 417 13.92 11.40 -12.58
CA THR A 417 13.76 12.72 -11.96
C THR A 417 14.46 12.80 -10.61
N SER A 418 15.18 13.89 -10.37
CA SER A 418 15.67 14.26 -9.04
C SER A 418 14.54 14.95 -8.26
N PHE A 419 14.07 14.28 -7.21
CA PHE A 419 13.00 14.73 -6.35
C PHE A 419 13.56 15.47 -5.13
N ILE A 420 13.10 16.71 -4.92
CA ILE A 420 13.59 17.57 -3.84
C ILE A 420 12.41 18.06 -3.00
N SER A 421 12.38 17.70 -1.72
CA SER A 421 11.40 18.20 -0.76
C SER A 421 12.08 19.01 0.35
N ARG A 422 11.57 20.20 0.64
CA ARG A 422 12.16 21.15 1.61
C ARG A 422 11.09 21.82 2.47
N ASP A 423 11.55 22.47 3.52
CA ASP A 423 10.73 23.25 4.46
C ASP A 423 9.71 22.37 5.18
N ASN A 424 8.41 22.65 5.04
CA ASN A 424 7.31 22.00 5.75
C ASN A 424 6.44 21.20 4.77
N ALA A 425 7.06 20.43 3.88
CA ALA A 425 6.35 19.63 2.90
C ALA A 425 6.08 18.21 3.43
N ALA A 426 4.91 17.65 3.17
CA ALA A 426 4.61 16.26 3.51
C ALA A 426 4.02 15.51 2.33
N ILE A 427 4.38 14.23 2.22
CA ILE A 427 3.82 13.31 1.24
C ILE A 427 3.19 12.16 2.01
N TYR A 428 1.95 11.85 1.71
CA TYR A 428 1.21 10.73 2.26
C TYR A 428 1.04 9.69 1.15
N GLY A 429 1.91 8.69 1.12
CA GLY A 429 2.10 7.77 -0.01
C GLY A 429 3.57 7.36 -0.17
N ARG A 430 4.03 7.17 -1.41
CA ARG A 430 5.39 6.69 -1.73
C ARG A 430 6.08 7.53 -2.79
N ILE A 431 7.41 7.35 -2.90
CA ILE A 431 8.23 7.95 -3.95
C ILE A 431 9.21 6.93 -4.50
N ALA A 432 9.17 6.73 -5.82
CA ALA A 432 10.25 6.12 -6.59
C ALA A 432 10.84 7.19 -7.53
N ALA A 433 12.13 7.51 -7.43
CA ALA A 433 12.77 8.54 -8.26
C ALA A 433 14.24 8.23 -8.59
N ASP A 434 14.91 9.03 -9.42
CA ASP A 434 16.35 8.85 -9.65
C ASP A 434 17.17 9.24 -8.40
N GLU A 435 16.85 10.40 -7.83
CA GLU A 435 17.40 10.88 -6.55
C GLU A 435 16.26 11.41 -5.68
N ILE A 436 16.40 11.28 -4.36
CA ILE A 436 15.44 11.78 -3.38
C ILE A 436 16.17 12.57 -2.31
N HIS A 437 15.96 13.89 -2.29
CA HIS A 437 16.57 14.82 -1.35
C HIS A 437 15.50 15.48 -0.46
N MET A 438 15.45 15.11 0.81
CA MET A 438 14.57 15.70 1.81
C MET A 438 15.35 16.57 2.78
N ARG A 439 14.88 17.80 3.02
CA ARG A 439 15.50 18.76 3.95
C ARG A 439 14.46 19.49 4.79
N GLY A 440 14.90 20.12 5.88
CA GLY A 440 14.02 20.89 6.73
C GLY A 440 13.12 19.97 7.57
N LYS A 441 11.82 20.26 7.63
CA LYS A 441 10.79 19.40 8.25
C LYS A 441 9.99 18.62 7.19
N SER A 442 10.63 18.26 6.08
CA SER A 442 9.98 17.48 5.04
C SER A 442 9.67 16.07 5.55
N SER A 443 8.46 15.57 5.31
CA SER A 443 8.04 14.27 5.82
C SER A 443 7.41 13.37 4.75
N ILE A 444 7.55 12.07 4.92
CA ILE A 444 6.83 11.04 4.16
C ILE A 444 6.12 10.14 5.15
N PHE A 445 4.84 9.93 4.90
CA PHE A 445 3.97 9.04 5.64
C PHE A 445 3.49 7.97 4.67
N TYR A 446 4.11 6.80 4.74
CA TYR A 446 3.84 5.70 3.83
C TYR A 446 2.50 5.05 4.14
N ASP A 447 1.64 4.90 3.13
CA ASP A 447 0.39 4.16 3.22
C ASP A 447 0.67 2.65 3.17
N PRO A 448 0.55 1.90 4.28
CA PRO A 448 0.89 0.48 4.28
C PRO A 448 -0.07 -0.36 3.42
N ALA A 449 -1.27 0.18 3.12
CA ALA A 449 -2.23 -0.51 2.26
C ALA A 449 -1.78 -0.59 0.79
N MET A 450 -0.72 0.13 0.41
CA MET A 450 -0.15 0.02 -0.94
C MET A 450 0.69 -1.25 -1.11
N SER A 451 1.39 -1.68 -0.06
CA SER A 451 2.21 -2.90 -0.14
C SER A 451 1.30 -4.10 -0.34
N THR A 452 1.68 -5.00 -1.25
CA THR A 452 1.04 -6.32 -1.34
C THR A 452 1.81 -7.41 -0.60
N GLY A 453 3.03 -7.12 -0.15
CA GLY A 453 3.97 -8.14 0.34
C GLY A 453 4.53 -9.05 -0.76
N LEU A 454 4.01 -9.00 -1.99
CA LEU A 454 4.36 -9.89 -3.09
C LEU A 454 5.33 -9.23 -4.10
N GLY A 455 6.13 -8.27 -3.63
CA GLY A 455 7.05 -7.49 -4.46
C GLY A 455 8.47 -8.04 -4.49
N PHE A 456 9.45 -7.14 -4.58
CA PHE A 456 10.88 -7.45 -4.59
C PHE A 456 11.53 -7.41 -3.19
N THR A 457 10.80 -6.99 -2.15
CA THR A 457 11.33 -6.96 -0.79
C THR A 457 11.10 -8.26 -0.03
N ASP A 458 10.13 -9.07 -0.46
CA ASP A 458 9.91 -10.39 0.09
C ASP A 458 10.72 -11.43 -0.68
N ALA A 459 11.54 -12.21 0.02
CA ALA A 459 12.34 -13.29 -0.58
C ALA A 459 11.48 -14.50 -0.97
N ASP A 460 10.30 -14.64 -0.36
CA ASP A 460 9.33 -15.69 -0.66
C ASP A 460 8.39 -15.29 -1.81
N SER A 461 8.49 -14.05 -2.32
CA SER A 461 7.73 -13.61 -3.48
C SER A 461 8.04 -14.48 -4.71
N PRO A 462 7.02 -14.83 -5.54
CA PRO A 462 7.23 -15.58 -6.78
C PRO A 462 8.14 -14.88 -7.81
N ALA A 463 8.56 -13.63 -7.54
CA ALA A 463 9.60 -12.94 -8.30
C ALA A 463 10.97 -13.61 -8.19
N TRP A 464 11.24 -14.27 -7.06
CA TRP A 464 12.50 -14.89 -6.71
C TRP A 464 12.46 -16.39 -6.95
N SER A 465 13.61 -16.97 -7.31
CA SER A 465 13.79 -18.42 -7.26
C SER A 465 14.28 -18.89 -5.90
N ASP A 466 14.19 -20.21 -5.65
CA ASP A 466 14.61 -20.85 -4.39
C ASP A 466 16.08 -20.57 -3.98
N ASP A 467 16.93 -20.18 -4.94
CA ASP A 467 18.32 -19.79 -4.70
C ASP A 467 18.48 -18.30 -4.34
N GLY A 468 17.38 -17.57 -4.22
CA GLY A 468 17.32 -16.14 -3.99
C GLY A 468 17.67 -15.30 -5.23
N THR A 469 17.78 -15.85 -6.43
CA THR A 469 18.03 -14.98 -7.61
C THR A 469 16.72 -14.41 -8.15
N LEU A 470 16.76 -13.16 -8.64
CA LEU A 470 15.58 -12.59 -9.28
C LEU A 470 15.39 -13.25 -10.64
N SER A 471 14.17 -13.73 -10.93
CA SER A 471 13.91 -14.41 -12.19
C SER A 471 14.29 -13.51 -13.39
N PRO A 472 14.97 -14.06 -14.43
CA PRO A 472 15.46 -13.26 -15.56
C PRO A 472 14.38 -12.47 -16.29
N ALA A 473 13.13 -12.94 -16.24
CA ALA A 473 12.00 -12.25 -16.86
C ALA A 473 11.71 -10.91 -16.17
N PHE A 474 11.75 -10.85 -14.83
CA PHE A 474 11.57 -9.60 -14.09
C PHE A 474 12.73 -8.65 -14.32
N LYS A 475 13.98 -9.13 -14.40
CA LYS A 475 15.14 -8.28 -14.71
C LYS A 475 15.03 -7.55 -16.05
N GLN A 476 14.27 -8.10 -17.00
CA GLN A 476 14.07 -7.53 -18.33
C GLN A 476 12.89 -6.55 -18.40
N LEU A 477 12.13 -6.38 -17.31
CA LEU A 477 11.03 -5.44 -17.26
C LEU A 477 11.57 -4.01 -17.35
N SER A 478 11.25 -3.33 -18.46
CA SER A 478 11.80 -2.01 -18.79
C SER A 478 10.77 -0.89 -18.67
N ASP A 479 9.48 -1.20 -18.81
CA ASP A 479 8.38 -0.29 -18.51
C ASP A 479 7.17 -1.02 -17.90
N LEU A 480 6.32 -0.27 -17.20
CA LEU A 480 5.06 -0.72 -16.61
C LEU A 480 3.90 -0.64 -17.60
N GLY A 481 4.18 -0.62 -18.90
CA GLY A 481 3.18 -0.56 -19.95
C GLY A 481 2.41 -1.87 -20.09
N PRO A 482 1.11 -1.82 -20.46
CA PRO A 482 0.27 -3.00 -20.53
C PRO A 482 0.85 -4.13 -21.40
N VAL A 483 1.53 -3.80 -22.51
CA VAL A 483 2.12 -4.79 -23.41
C VAL A 483 3.25 -5.57 -22.73
N GLN A 484 4.15 -4.88 -22.01
CA GLN A 484 5.24 -5.54 -21.29
C GLN A 484 4.71 -6.40 -20.15
N LEU A 485 3.73 -5.89 -19.39
CA LEU A 485 3.12 -6.63 -18.29
C LEU A 485 2.40 -7.90 -18.77
N VAL A 486 1.69 -7.85 -19.91
CA VAL A 486 1.11 -9.04 -20.57
C VAL A 486 2.20 -10.04 -20.95
N GLN A 487 3.28 -9.58 -21.55
CA GLN A 487 4.38 -10.45 -21.98
C GLN A 487 5.05 -11.12 -20.78
N LEU A 488 5.33 -10.35 -19.75
CA LEU A 488 5.90 -10.84 -18.49
C LEU A 488 4.99 -11.91 -17.88
N SER A 489 3.70 -11.62 -17.68
CA SER A 489 2.71 -12.57 -17.16
C SER A 489 2.67 -13.87 -17.97
N ASN A 490 2.72 -13.78 -19.30
CA ASN A 490 2.74 -14.96 -20.17
C ASN A 490 4.03 -15.79 -20.05
N VAL A 491 5.16 -15.17 -19.73
CA VAL A 491 6.45 -15.87 -19.54
C VAL A 491 6.49 -16.55 -18.17
N VAL A 492 6.14 -15.83 -17.10
CA VAL A 492 6.24 -16.34 -15.73
C VAL A 492 5.05 -17.19 -15.31
N LYS A 493 3.93 -17.12 -16.05
CA LYS A 493 2.66 -17.80 -15.72
C LYS A 493 2.06 -17.38 -14.37
N LEU A 494 2.24 -16.10 -14.03
CA LEU A 494 1.73 -15.48 -12.82
C LEU A 494 0.89 -14.26 -13.19
N SER A 495 -0.06 -13.92 -12.34
CA SER A 495 -0.74 -12.63 -12.37
C SER A 495 0.24 -11.51 -12.04
N ILE A 496 0.12 -10.36 -12.69
CA ILE A 496 1.01 -9.23 -12.45
C ILE A 496 0.19 -8.09 -11.87
N ASN A 497 0.56 -7.69 -10.66
CA ASN A 497 -0.03 -6.54 -9.99
C ASN A 497 0.81 -5.32 -10.33
N CYS A 498 0.12 -4.27 -10.75
CA CYS A 498 0.76 -3.01 -11.07
C CYS A 498 -0.21 -1.86 -10.79
N LEU A 499 0.23 -0.90 -9.98
CA LEU A 499 -0.47 0.34 -9.67
C LEU A 499 -1.81 0.10 -8.96
N GLY A 500 -1.85 -0.89 -8.07
CA GLY A 500 -3.08 -1.32 -7.40
C GLY A 500 -4.12 -1.97 -8.33
N LYS A 501 -3.74 -2.25 -9.58
CA LYS A 501 -4.60 -2.94 -10.55
C LYS A 501 -4.03 -4.32 -10.80
N ILE A 502 -4.85 -5.34 -10.49
CA ILE A 502 -4.56 -6.72 -10.84
C ILE A 502 -4.83 -6.85 -12.34
N LEU A 503 -3.78 -7.15 -13.11
CA LEU A 503 -3.94 -7.54 -14.50
C LEU A 503 -4.11 -9.06 -14.56
N GLU A 504 -5.36 -9.52 -14.42
CA GLU A 504 -5.68 -10.93 -14.65
C GLU A 504 -5.58 -11.25 -16.14
N PHE A 505 -4.47 -11.87 -16.53
CA PHE A 505 -4.35 -12.48 -17.84
C PHE A 505 -4.70 -13.96 -17.73
N LYS A 506 -5.95 -14.32 -18.05
CA LYS A 506 -6.26 -15.72 -18.30
C LYS A 506 -5.39 -16.17 -19.47
N PRO A 507 -4.49 -17.16 -19.30
CA PRO A 507 -3.63 -17.60 -20.38
C PRO A 507 -4.53 -17.97 -21.54
N VAL A 508 -4.39 -17.26 -22.66
CA VAL A 508 -5.08 -17.60 -23.89
C VAL A 508 -4.48 -18.94 -24.29
N MET A 509 -5.20 -20.03 -24.00
CA MET A 509 -4.96 -21.31 -24.63
C MET A 509 -5.19 -21.10 -26.11
N VAL A 510 -4.12 -20.74 -26.82
CA VAL A 510 -4.10 -20.72 -28.28
C VAL A 510 -4.32 -22.17 -28.68
N ARG A 511 -5.58 -22.55 -28.90
CA ARG A 511 -5.91 -23.74 -29.67
C ARG A 511 -5.25 -23.52 -31.01
N GLY A 512 -4.10 -24.16 -31.22
CA GLY A 512 -3.45 -24.19 -32.53
C GLY A 512 -4.50 -24.55 -33.58
N PRO A 513 -4.39 -24.01 -34.81
CA PRO A 513 -5.31 -24.39 -35.87
C PRO A 513 -5.31 -25.91 -35.95
N LEU A 514 -6.50 -26.51 -35.79
CA LEU A 514 -6.71 -27.92 -36.11
C LEU A 514 -6.10 -28.13 -37.49
N ILE A 515 -5.01 -28.90 -37.55
CA ILE A 515 -4.44 -29.36 -38.81
C ILE A 515 -5.57 -30.16 -39.47
N GLN A 516 -6.28 -29.53 -40.40
CA GLN A 516 -7.18 -30.24 -41.30
C GLN A 516 -6.29 -31.12 -42.15
N LEU A 517 -6.19 -32.39 -41.77
CA LEU A 517 -5.65 -33.42 -42.65
C LEU A 517 -6.44 -33.36 -43.96
N PRO A 518 -5.77 -33.29 -45.13
CA PRO A 518 -6.44 -33.19 -46.41
C PRO A 518 -7.42 -34.37 -46.59
N GLY A 519 -8.69 -34.01 -46.79
CA GLY A 519 -9.81 -34.94 -46.81
C GLY A 519 -9.70 -35.96 -47.95
N ASN A 520 -9.52 -37.22 -47.58
CA ASN A 520 -9.76 -38.35 -48.47
C ASN A 520 -11.27 -38.59 -48.54
N LYS A 521 -11.87 -38.26 -49.69
CA LYS A 521 -13.27 -38.56 -50.00
C LYS A 521 -13.41 -40.03 -50.40
N THR A 522 -13.96 -40.86 -49.52
CA THR A 522 -14.61 -42.12 -49.90
C THR A 522 -15.94 -42.25 -49.14
N PRO A 523 -17.05 -42.63 -49.80
CA PRO A 523 -18.35 -42.71 -49.16
C PRO A 523 -18.64 -44.10 -48.57
N GLY A 524 -18.97 -44.12 -47.28
CA GLY A 524 -19.80 -45.15 -46.60
C GLY A 524 -19.03 -46.15 -45.71
N PRO A 525 -19.71 -46.85 -44.77
CA PRO A 525 -21.07 -46.71 -44.25
C PRO A 525 -21.10 -46.23 -42.77
N SER A 526 -22.26 -45.74 -42.31
CA SER A 526 -22.48 -45.35 -40.90
C SER A 526 -22.24 -46.51 -39.92
N PRO A 527 -21.63 -46.24 -38.76
CA PRO A 527 -22.28 -46.73 -37.53
C PRO A 527 -22.12 -45.85 -36.27
N ARG A 528 -23.21 -45.86 -35.49
CA ARG A 528 -23.29 -45.85 -34.01
C ARG A 528 -22.75 -44.62 -33.25
N THR A 529 -23.71 -43.86 -32.73
CA THR A 529 -23.58 -43.04 -31.53
C THR A 529 -23.37 -43.93 -30.31
N THR A 530 -22.18 -43.85 -29.72
CA THR A 530 -21.93 -44.24 -28.32
C THR A 530 -21.75 -42.93 -27.54
N PRO A 531 -22.48 -42.69 -26.43
CA PRO A 531 -22.20 -41.55 -25.57
C PRO A 531 -20.86 -41.79 -24.88
N VAL A 532 -19.91 -40.88 -25.08
CA VAL A 532 -18.71 -40.79 -24.24
C VAL A 532 -19.07 -39.86 -23.09
N ASN A 533 -19.23 -40.45 -21.90
CA ASN A 533 -19.23 -39.70 -20.65
C ASN A 533 -17.80 -39.19 -20.41
N TYR A 534 -17.66 -37.89 -20.17
CA TYR A 534 -16.47 -37.35 -19.54
C TYR A 534 -16.78 -37.19 -18.05
N ASP A 535 -16.10 -37.96 -17.21
CA ASP A 535 -16.01 -37.69 -15.77
C ASP A 535 -15.07 -36.50 -15.56
N LEU A 536 -15.62 -35.40 -15.05
CA LEU A 536 -14.85 -34.34 -14.43
C LEU A 536 -14.47 -34.82 -13.03
N VAL A 537 -13.24 -35.32 -12.89
CA VAL A 537 -12.67 -35.57 -11.57
C VAL A 537 -12.11 -34.25 -11.04
N SER A 538 -12.89 -33.65 -10.14
CA SER A 538 -12.43 -32.72 -9.11
C SER A 538 -11.38 -33.43 -8.25
N ILE A 539 -10.21 -32.83 -8.06
CA ILE A 539 -9.32 -33.20 -6.94
C ILE A 539 -9.03 -31.93 -6.15
N GLY A 540 -9.89 -31.71 -5.15
CA GLY A 540 -9.51 -31.04 -3.92
C GLY A 540 -9.07 -32.10 -2.90
N THR A 541 -8.00 -31.76 -2.19
CA THR A 541 -7.62 -32.12 -0.81
C THR A 541 -7.72 -33.58 -0.30
N ALA A 542 -6.56 -34.02 0.21
CA ALA A 542 -6.32 -34.80 1.45
C ALA A 542 -5.64 -36.18 1.31
N LEU A 543 -4.49 -36.25 1.98
CA LEU A 543 -3.89 -37.36 2.74
C LEU A 543 -4.57 -38.74 2.68
N GLU A 544 -3.80 -39.77 2.30
CA GLU A 544 -3.85 -41.06 2.98
C GLU A 544 -2.51 -41.82 2.88
N GLN A 545 -2.08 -42.32 4.04
CA GLN A 545 -0.96 -43.22 4.28
C GLN A 545 -1.12 -44.54 3.50
N TRP A 546 -0.03 -45.07 2.94
CA TRP A 546 0.16 -46.53 2.84
C TRP A 546 1.61 -46.90 3.19
N GLU A 547 1.76 -47.57 4.33
CA GLU A 547 2.92 -48.42 4.65
C GLU A 547 2.92 -49.66 3.75
N GLY A 548 4.11 -50.18 3.43
CA GLY A 548 4.26 -51.60 3.09
C GLY A 548 5.23 -51.93 1.96
N SER A 549 6.49 -52.22 2.36
CA SER A 549 7.33 -53.37 1.93
C SER A 549 7.49 -53.62 0.42
N ASP A 550 8.69 -53.60 -0.18
CA ASP A 550 9.75 -54.60 0.01
C ASP A 550 10.99 -54.30 -0.87
N GLU A 551 12.12 -54.86 -0.42
CA GLU A 551 13.35 -55.23 -1.16
C GLU A 551 14.33 -54.17 -1.74
N VAL A 552 15.33 -53.91 -0.90
CA VAL A 552 16.79 -53.90 -1.15
C VAL A 552 17.27 -54.34 -2.55
N THR A 553 18.06 -53.50 -3.22
CA THR A 553 19.35 -53.93 -3.80
C THR A 553 20.34 -52.77 -3.84
N LEU A 554 21.40 -52.88 -3.03
CA LEU A 554 22.66 -52.16 -3.18
C LEU A 554 23.44 -52.77 -4.35
N ILE A 555 23.87 -51.96 -5.31
CA ILE A 555 25.08 -52.24 -6.10
C ILE A 555 25.93 -50.98 -6.12
N ASP A 556 27.15 -51.17 -5.63
CA ASP A 556 28.23 -50.21 -5.55
C ASP A 556 29.13 -50.34 -6.81
N ALA A 557 29.73 -49.21 -7.17
CA ALA A 557 30.99 -48.98 -7.91
C ALA A 557 31.32 -49.67 -9.27
N GLU A 558 31.90 -48.81 -10.13
CA GLU A 558 32.98 -49.06 -11.11
C GLU A 558 32.66 -49.44 -12.59
N LYS A 559 33.20 -48.57 -13.47
CA LYS A 559 33.63 -48.70 -14.89
C LYS A 559 32.68 -48.24 -16.01
N MET A 560 32.98 -47.03 -16.52
CA MET A 560 33.39 -46.64 -17.92
C MET A 560 32.79 -47.39 -19.12
N PRO A 561 32.60 -46.73 -20.29
CA PRO A 561 33.51 -45.75 -20.90
C PRO A 561 33.10 -44.27 -20.83
#